data_AF-A0A9D9XBI4-F1
#
_entry.id   AF-A0A9D9XBI4-F1
#
_cell.length_a   1.000
_cell.length_b   1.000
_cell.length_c   1.000
_cell.angle_alpha   90.00
_cell.angle_beta   90.00
_cell.angle_gamma   90.00
#
_symmetry.space_group_name_H-M   'P 1'
#
loop_
_entity.id
_entity.type
_entity.pdbx_description
1 polymer ?
#
loop_
_entity_poly.entity_id
_entity_poly.type
_entity_poly.pdbx_seq_one_letter_code
_entity_poly.pdbx_strand_id
1 'polypeptide(L)' 'MNRPTTALQDSREALGELPNPLGLLGVEFIEYATARPQTLGQSLERLGFRPVARHRSR' A
#
# COMPACT_ATOMS: atom_id res chain seq x y z
N MET A 1 -16.00 19.31 29.43
CA MET A 1 -17.18 19.37 28.56
C MET A 1 -17.05 20.61 27.67
N ASN A 2 -16.67 20.59 26.39
CA ASN A 2 -16.12 19.53 25.51
C ASN A 2 -15.09 20.16 24.55
N ARG A 3 -14.30 19.34 23.82
CA ARG A 3 -13.53 19.80 22.66
C ARG A 3 -14.29 19.37 21.39
N PRO A 4 -14.60 20.26 20.43
CA PRO A 4 -15.01 19.83 19.12
C PRO A 4 -13.77 19.23 18.42
N THR A 5 -13.70 17.91 18.38
CA THR A 5 -12.81 17.21 17.45
C THR A 5 -13.39 17.43 16.06
N THR A 6 -12.97 18.51 15.39
CA THR A 6 -13.19 18.67 13.95
C THR A 6 -12.58 17.45 13.28
N ALA A 7 -13.44 16.57 12.77
CA ALA A 7 -13.00 15.37 12.11
C ALA A 7 -12.07 15.73 10.94
N LEU A 8 -11.03 14.94 10.75
CA LEU A 8 -10.24 14.93 9.52
C LEU A 8 -11.12 14.33 8.42
N GLN A 9 -12.08 15.12 7.94
CA GLN A 9 -13.04 14.70 6.91
C GLN A 9 -12.30 14.57 5.58
N ASP A 10 -12.00 13.31 5.25
CA ASP A 10 -11.86 12.78 3.89
C ASP A 10 -11.25 13.72 2.84
N SER A 11 -10.01 14.14 3.07
CA SER A 11 -9.11 14.61 2.00
C SER A 11 -8.52 13.45 1.18
N ARG A 12 -9.16 12.28 1.20
CA ARG A 12 -8.95 11.24 0.20
C ARG A 12 -9.81 11.62 -0.99
N GLU A 13 -9.16 11.99 -2.08
CA GLU A 13 -9.80 12.39 -3.33
C GLU A 13 -10.89 11.36 -3.70
N ALA A 14 -12.14 11.82 -3.74
CA ALA A 14 -13.27 11.01 -4.15
C ALA A 14 -13.17 10.79 -5.67
N LEU A 15 -12.35 9.83 -6.07
CA LEU A 15 -12.35 9.29 -7.43
C LEU A 15 -13.74 8.72 -7.67
N GLY A 16 -14.57 9.43 -8.44
CA GLY A 16 -15.85 8.92 -8.91
C GLY A 16 -15.66 7.69 -9.80
N GLU A 17 -16.77 7.11 -10.26
CA GLU A 17 -16.71 6.00 -11.22
C GLU A 17 -16.12 6.47 -12.57
N LEU A 18 -14.79 6.41 -12.66
CA LEU A 18 -14.05 6.64 -13.88
C LEU A 18 -14.24 5.43 -14.81
N PRO A 19 -14.47 5.66 -16.12
CA PRO A 19 -14.43 4.58 -17.10
C PRO A 19 -13.11 3.81 -16.98
N ASN A 20 -13.18 2.49 -16.97
CA ASN A 20 -12.02 1.60 -16.93
C ASN A 20 -11.78 0.99 -18.32
N PRO A 21 -11.22 1.75 -19.30
CA PRO A 21 -11.04 1.27 -20.67
C PRO A 21 -10.03 0.12 -20.78
N LEU A 22 -9.21 -0.09 -19.75
CA LEU A 22 -8.25 -1.20 -19.68
C LEU A 22 -8.82 -2.46 -19.00
N GLY A 23 -10.01 -2.37 -18.38
CA GLY A 23 -10.64 -3.48 -17.66
C GLY A 23 -9.88 -3.99 -16.43
N LEU A 24 -8.91 -3.23 -15.92
CA LEU A 24 -8.01 -3.68 -14.83
C LEU A 24 -8.72 -3.69 -13.48
N LEU A 25 -8.57 -4.78 -12.72
CA LEU A 25 -9.12 -4.95 -11.37
C LEU A 25 -8.13 -4.49 -10.27
N GLY A 26 -7.38 -3.42 -10.54
CA GLY A 26 -6.32 -2.91 -9.67
C GLY A 26 -4.94 -3.49 -9.97
N VAL A 27 -4.02 -3.34 -9.02
CA VAL A 27 -2.62 -3.80 -9.12
C VAL A 27 -2.45 -5.08 -8.29
N GLU A 28 -2.00 -6.15 -8.92
CA GLU A 28 -1.80 -7.45 -8.25
C GLU A 28 -0.52 -7.50 -7.41
N PHE A 29 0.56 -6.90 -7.90
CA PHE A 29 1.85 -6.84 -7.20
C PHE A 29 2.67 -5.60 -7.63
N ILE A 30 3.63 -5.23 -6.79
CA ILE A 30 4.65 -4.21 -7.07
C ILE A 30 6.01 -4.85 -6.79
N GLU A 31 6.91 -4.83 -7.77
CA GLU A 31 8.29 -5.30 -7.61
C GLU A 31 9.22 -4.14 -7.22
N TYR A 32 10.15 -4.39 -6.30
CA TYR A 32 11.11 -3.39 -5.82
C TYR A 32 12.55 -3.83 -6.09
N ALA A 33 13.28 -3.05 -6.88
CA ALA A 33 14.73 -3.19 -7.01
C ALA A 33 15.43 -2.55 -5.81
N THR A 34 16.25 -3.32 -5.07
CA THR A 34 17.04 -2.81 -3.95
C THR A 34 18.32 -3.61 -3.73
N ALA A 35 19.40 -2.92 -3.35
CA ALA A 35 20.65 -3.56 -2.91
C ALA A 35 20.59 -4.12 -1.48
N ARG A 36 19.50 -3.87 -0.73
CA ARG A 36 19.33 -4.29 0.68
C ARG A 36 17.95 -4.93 0.92
N PRO A 37 17.68 -6.12 0.34
CA PRO A 37 16.36 -6.75 0.41
C PRO A 37 15.92 -7.10 1.84
N GLN A 38 16.85 -7.42 2.75
CA GLN A 38 16.55 -7.72 4.15
C GLN A 38 16.02 -6.48 4.89
N THR A 39 16.64 -5.31 4.66
CA THR A 39 16.22 -4.03 5.26
C THR A 39 14.87 -3.57 4.70
N LEU A 40 14.61 -3.81 3.41
CA LEU A 40 13.30 -3.54 2.81
C LEU A 40 12.21 -4.43 3.45
N GLY A 41 12.45 -5.74 3.57
CA GLY A 41 11.51 -6.68 4.21
C GLY A 41 11.13 -6.24 5.63
N GLN A 42 12.12 -5.93 6.48
CA GLN A 42 11.89 -5.42 7.84
C GLN A 42 11.10 -4.11 7.87
N SER A 43 11.25 -3.26 6.85
CA SER A 43 10.50 -2.00 6.75
C SER A 43 9.04 -2.24 6.36
N LEU A 44 8.78 -3.18 5.45
CA LEU A 44 7.43 -3.62 5.07
C LEU A 44 6.72 -4.30 6.26
N GLU A 45 7.41 -5.17 6.99
CA GLU A 45 6.86 -5.80 8.20
C GLU A 45 6.46 -4.76 9.26
N ARG A 46 7.27 -3.70 9.46
CA ARG A 46 6.94 -2.57 10.34
C ARG A 46 5.76 -1.73 9.88
N LEU A 47 5.47 -1.70 8.57
CA LEU A 47 4.27 -1.08 8.01
C LEU A 47 3.02 -1.97 8.11
N GLY A 48 3.15 -3.18 8.68
CA GLY A 48 2.04 -4.12 8.88
C GLY A 48 1.86 -5.14 7.74
N PHE A 49 2.73 -5.15 6.73
CA PHE A 49 2.72 -6.21 5.72
C PHE A 49 3.17 -7.55 6.34
N ARG A 50 2.61 -8.65 5.83
CA ARG A 50 2.97 -10.01 6.26
C ARG A 50 3.78 -10.71 5.16
N PRO A 51 4.91 -11.36 5.47
CA PRO A 51 5.67 -12.13 4.47
C PRO A 51 4.88 -13.37 4.05
N VAL A 52 4.42 -13.41 2.79
CA VAL A 52 3.65 -14.53 2.23
C VAL A 52 4.50 -15.53 1.44
N ALA A 53 5.68 -15.11 0.95
CA ALA A 53 6.61 -15.93 0.20
C ALA A 53 8.05 -15.49 0.46
N ARG A 54 9.03 -16.37 0.17
CA ARG A 54 10.45 -16.03 0.23
C ARG A 54 11.17 -16.56 -1.00
N HIS A 55 11.42 -15.68 -1.96
CA HIS A 55 12.32 -15.99 -3.07
C HIS A 55 13.72 -16.25 -2.54
N ARG A 56 14.32 -17.36 -2.97
CA ARG A 56 15.72 -17.69 -2.73
C ARG A 56 16.39 -17.67 -4.09
N SER A 57 17.38 -16.79 -4.28
CA SER A 57 18.30 -16.95 -5.41
C SER A 57 18.96 -18.32 -5.32
N ARG A 58 19.28 -18.88 -6.49
CA ARG A 58 20.37 -19.86 -6.58
C ARG A 58 21.72 -19.16 -6.48
#